data_AF-A0A4Q5WNG3-F1
#
_entry.id   AF-A0A4Q5WNG3-F1
#
_cell.length_a   1.000
_cell.length_b   1.000
_cell.length_c   1.000
_cell.angle_alpha   90.00
_cell.angle_beta   90.00
_cell.angle_gamma   90.00
#
_symmetry.space_group_name_H-M   'P 1'
#
loop_
_entity.id
_entity.type
_entity.pdbx_description
1 polymer ?
#
loop_
_entity_poly.entity_id
_entity_poly.type
_entity_poly.pdbx_seq_one_letter_code
_entity_poly.pdbx_strand_id
1 'polypeptide(L)'
;MENVHFGIGAGLVGRLPEPEPEEAFLRRLKYAFGLEVIRHTALRGKPVKTVALCGGAGSFLTKRAAAAGADVYVTADVKYHEFFDAGERLVLADIGHWESEQFTIDLLHDLVAGKFPTFAVRKTSVRTNPLRYFLG
;
A
#
# COMPACT_ATOMS: atom_id res chain seq x y z
N MET A 1 -8.42 -22.29 -3.51
CA MET A 1 -8.71 -21.29 -4.57
C MET A 1 -7.40 -21.02 -5.29
N GLU A 2 -7.18 -21.68 -6.41
CA GLU A 2 -6.06 -21.38 -7.30
C GLU A 2 -6.58 -20.41 -8.36
N ASN A 3 -5.95 -19.24 -8.47
CA ASN A 3 -6.28 -18.27 -9.49
C ASN A 3 -5.77 -18.78 -10.84
N VAL A 4 -6.67 -18.98 -11.80
CA VAL A 4 -6.34 -19.47 -13.16
C VAL A 4 -5.80 -18.37 -14.08
N HIS A 5 -5.83 -17.10 -13.65
CA HIS A 5 -5.37 -15.96 -14.43
C HIS A 5 -3.99 -15.48 -13.97
N PHE A 6 -2.96 -15.83 -14.74
CA PHE A 6 -1.61 -15.31 -14.55
C PHE A 6 -1.61 -13.78 -14.67
N GLY A 7 -1.14 -13.09 -13.62
CA GLY A 7 -1.06 -11.62 -13.57
C GLY A 7 -2.21 -10.94 -12.82
N ILE A 8 -3.21 -11.69 -12.33
CA ILE A 8 -4.28 -11.13 -11.48
C ILE A 8 -4.04 -11.56 -10.03
N GLY A 9 -4.19 -10.64 -9.09
CA GLY A 9 -4.04 -10.90 -7.67
C GLY A 9 -4.48 -9.71 -6.83
N ALA A 10 -4.50 -9.90 -5.52
CA ALA A 10 -4.87 -8.87 -4.56
C ALA A 10 -3.76 -7.82 -4.32
N GLY A 11 -2.53 -8.11 -4.73
CA GLY A 11 -1.39 -7.23 -4.52
C GLY A 11 -0.36 -7.32 -5.64
N LEU A 12 0.60 -6.40 -5.59
CA LEU A 12 1.65 -6.23 -6.59
C LEU A 12 3.01 -6.33 -5.91
N VAL A 13 4.01 -6.80 -6.65
CA VAL A 13 5.42 -6.73 -6.25
C VAL A 13 6.19 -6.02 -7.35
N GLY A 14 6.96 -5.01 -6.99
CA GLY A 14 7.78 -4.22 -7.90
C GLY A 14 9.20 -4.05 -7.37
N ARG A 15 10.07 -3.52 -8.24
CA ARG A 15 11.45 -3.17 -7.87
C ARG A 15 11.72 -1.71 -8.16
N LEU A 16 12.37 -1.03 -7.24
CA LEU A 16 12.90 0.30 -7.45
C LEU A 16 14.05 0.25 -8.47
N PRO A 17 14.19 1.28 -9.33
CA PRO A 17 15.32 1.39 -10.25
C PRO A 17 16.66 1.33 -9.52
N GLU A 18 16.76 2.05 -8.40
CA GLU A 18 17.93 2.07 -7.52
C GLU A 18 17.51 1.79 -6.07
N PRO A 19 18.31 1.00 -5.31
CA PRO A 19 18.03 0.79 -3.90
C PRO A 19 18.15 2.07 -3.09
N GLU A 20 17.25 2.29 -2.13
CA GLU A 20 17.28 3.45 -1.22
C GLU A 20 17.21 3.04 0.25
N PRO A 21 17.66 3.88 1.21
CA PRO A 21 17.50 3.60 2.64
C PRO A 21 16.04 3.45 3.06
N GLU A 22 15.75 2.59 4.05
CA GLU A 22 14.38 2.33 4.52
C GLU A 22 13.64 3.59 4.96
N GLU A 23 14.31 4.49 5.68
CA GLU A 23 13.70 5.77 6.07
C GLU A 23 13.41 6.69 4.88
N ALA A 24 14.26 6.66 3.85
CA ALA A 24 14.05 7.44 2.63
C ALA A 24 12.81 6.93 1.89
N PHE A 25 12.68 5.60 1.79
CA PHE A 25 11.48 4.95 1.26
C PHE A 25 10.23 5.35 2.05
N LEU A 26 10.25 5.28 3.40
CA LEU A 26 9.11 5.66 4.23
C LEU A 26 8.74 7.14 4.09
N ARG A 27 9.72 8.04 3.96
CA ARG A 27 9.46 9.47 3.66
C ARG A 27 8.83 9.65 2.28
N ARG A 28 9.31 8.93 1.26
CA ARG A 28 8.73 8.97 -0.09
C ARG A 28 7.32 8.42 -0.09
N LEU A 29 7.05 7.36 0.67
CA LEU A 29 5.72 6.78 0.84
C LEU A 29 4.77 7.78 1.51
N LYS A 30 5.24 8.46 2.56
CA LYS A 30 4.50 9.54 3.24
C LYS A 30 4.09 10.65 2.26
N TYR A 31 5.02 11.09 1.42
CA TYR A 31 4.74 12.12 0.41
C TYR A 31 3.79 11.63 -0.68
N ALA A 32 4.05 10.44 -1.24
CA ALA A 32 3.28 9.90 -2.36
C ALA A 32 1.80 9.65 -2.04
N PHE A 33 1.48 9.26 -0.81
CA PHE A 33 0.11 9.00 -0.35
C PHE A 33 -0.47 10.12 0.53
N GLY A 34 0.28 11.22 0.76
CA GLY A 34 -0.17 12.31 1.61
C GLY A 34 -0.42 11.90 3.07
N LEU A 35 0.42 11.00 3.60
CA LEU A 35 0.22 10.39 4.91
C LEU A 35 0.67 11.32 6.04
N GLU A 36 -0.07 11.30 7.15
CA GLU A 36 0.34 11.98 8.39
C GLU A 36 1.22 11.08 9.25
N VAL A 37 0.89 9.79 9.32
CA VAL A 37 1.57 8.77 10.12
C VAL A 37 1.76 7.49 9.30
N ILE A 38 2.81 6.74 9.61
CA ILE A 38 3.01 5.37 9.13
C ILE A 38 3.28 4.52 10.37
N ARG A 39 2.51 3.45 10.56
CA ARG A 39 2.83 2.43 11.57
C ARG A 39 3.65 1.36 10.90
N HIS A 40 4.80 0.99 11.46
CA HIS A 40 5.66 0.00 10.83
C HIS A 40 6.38 -0.91 11.83
N THR A 41 6.83 -2.07 11.37
CA THR A 41 7.75 -2.92 12.14
C THR A 41 9.15 -2.30 12.23
N ALA A 42 10.01 -2.88 13.06
CA ALA A 42 11.42 -2.49 13.10
C ALA A 42 12.05 -2.49 11.71
N LEU A 43 12.89 -1.48 11.46
CA LEU A 43 13.69 -1.40 10.24
C LEU A 43 14.75 -2.51 10.24
N ARG A 44 15.10 -3.00 9.05
CA ARG A 44 16.06 -4.11 8.90
C ARG A 44 17.50 -3.63 8.86
N GLY A 45 17.73 -2.33 8.70
CA GLY A 45 19.05 -1.76 8.48
C GLY A 45 19.63 -2.11 7.11
N LYS A 46 18.77 -2.39 6.12
CA LYS A 46 19.16 -2.80 4.76
C LYS A 46 18.42 -1.95 3.73
N PRO A 47 19.03 -1.63 2.57
CA PRO A 47 18.34 -0.88 1.52
C PRO A 47 17.06 -1.55 1.04
N VAL A 48 16.10 -0.74 0.62
CA VAL A 48 14.86 -1.15 -0.04
C VAL A 48 15.09 -1.20 -1.54
N LYS A 49 14.84 -2.35 -2.15
CA LYS A 49 14.82 -2.52 -3.60
C LYS A 49 13.52 -3.15 -4.08
N THR A 50 13.02 -4.16 -3.39
CA THR A 50 11.80 -4.89 -3.76
C THR A 50 10.66 -4.46 -2.84
N VAL A 51 9.54 -4.05 -3.41
CA VAL A 51 8.39 -3.54 -2.65
C VAL A 51 7.17 -4.37 -3.00
N ALA A 52 6.49 -4.90 -1.98
CA ALA A 52 5.16 -5.44 -2.12
C ALA A 52 4.12 -4.39 -1.72
N LEU A 53 2.96 -4.39 -2.38
CA LEU A 53 1.87 -3.45 -2.13
C LEU A 53 0.53 -4.17 -2.23
N CYS A 54 -0.36 -3.94 -1.27
CA CYS A 54 -1.77 -4.30 -1.32
C CYS A 54 -2.56 -3.16 -0.66
N GLY A 55 -3.52 -2.56 -1.37
CA GLY A 55 -4.43 -1.59 -0.75
C GLY A 55 -5.35 -2.25 0.29
N GLY A 56 -5.88 -1.45 1.20
CA GLY A 56 -6.85 -1.89 2.21
C GLY A 56 -6.28 -2.93 3.19
N ALA A 57 -7.14 -3.85 3.65
CA ALA A 57 -6.83 -4.84 4.68
C ALA A 57 -6.01 -6.03 4.17
N GLY A 58 -4.77 -5.77 3.72
CA GLY A 58 -3.87 -6.75 3.10
C GLY A 58 -2.96 -7.53 4.05
N SER A 59 -3.10 -7.42 5.38
CA SER A 59 -2.18 -8.05 6.34
C SER A 59 -2.04 -9.58 6.15
N PHE A 60 -3.08 -10.25 5.65
CA PHE A 60 -3.08 -11.67 5.31
C PHE A 60 -2.04 -12.09 4.23
N LEU A 61 -1.51 -11.14 3.46
CA LEU A 61 -0.47 -11.39 2.47
C LEU A 61 0.96 -11.19 2.99
N THR A 62 1.16 -10.79 4.26
CA THR A 62 2.49 -10.50 4.82
C THR A 62 3.48 -11.64 4.59
N LYS A 63 3.07 -12.88 4.85
CA LYS A 63 3.92 -14.07 4.63
C LYS A 63 4.23 -14.30 3.15
N ARG A 64 3.30 -13.98 2.25
CA ARG A 64 3.51 -14.07 0.80
C ARG A 64 4.44 -12.98 0.29
N ALA A 65 4.31 -11.75 0.80
CA ALA A 65 5.23 -10.66 0.50
C ALA A 65 6.66 -11.00 0.95
N ALA A 66 6.81 -11.54 2.16
CA ALA A 66 8.09 -12.04 2.66
C ALA A 66 8.68 -13.14 1.74
N ALA A 67 7.85 -14.11 1.34
CA ALA A 67 8.27 -15.21 0.46
C ALA A 67 8.64 -14.72 -0.96
N ALA A 68 8.03 -13.64 -1.42
CA ALA A 68 8.38 -12.98 -2.68
C ALA A 68 9.69 -12.16 -2.61
N GLY A 69 10.35 -12.12 -1.44
CA GLY A 69 11.58 -11.36 -1.23
C GLY A 69 11.37 -9.86 -1.17
N ALA A 70 10.19 -9.41 -0.73
CA ALA A 70 9.94 -8.00 -0.53
C ALA A 70 10.77 -7.46 0.63
N ASP A 71 11.37 -6.29 0.42
CA ASP A 71 12.09 -5.53 1.43
C ASP A 71 11.12 -4.77 2.34
N VAL A 72 10.08 -4.21 1.73
CA VAL A 72 8.98 -3.52 2.38
C VAL A 72 7.67 -4.06 1.83
N TYR A 73 6.70 -4.29 2.72
CA TYR A 73 5.31 -4.55 2.35
C TYR A 73 4.43 -3.41 2.84
N VAL A 74 3.78 -2.74 1.90
CA VAL A 74 2.87 -1.62 2.16
C VAL A 74 1.44 -2.12 2.09
N THR A 75 0.68 -1.90 3.16
CA THR A 75 -0.73 -2.29 3.30
C THR A 75 -1.45 -1.37 4.29
N ALA A 76 -2.69 -1.69 4.65
CA ALA A 76 -3.38 -1.09 5.78
C ALA A 76 -4.07 -2.14 6.68
N ASP A 77 -4.73 -1.64 7.73
CA ASP A 77 -5.52 -2.39 8.74
C ASP A 77 -4.77 -3.53 9.42
N VAL A 78 -3.47 -3.35 9.65
CA VAL A 78 -2.66 -4.35 10.33
C VAL A 78 -2.97 -4.33 11.82
N LYS A 79 -3.34 -5.49 12.36
CA LYS A 79 -3.58 -5.68 13.80
C LYS A 79 -2.26 -5.91 14.54
N TYR A 80 -2.25 -5.60 15.84
CA TYR A 80 -1.05 -5.72 16.68
C TYR A 80 -0.30 -7.04 16.50
N HIS A 81 -1.00 -8.18 16.56
CA HIS A 81 -0.34 -9.48 16.43
C HIS A 81 0.14 -9.81 15.01
N GLU A 82 -0.46 -9.19 13.99
CA GLU A 82 -0.07 -9.39 12.59
C GLU A 82 1.27 -8.71 12.27
N PHE A 83 1.67 -7.68 13.03
CA PHE A 83 2.99 -7.08 12.90
C PHE A 83 4.13 -8.09 13.18
N PHE A 84 3.90 -9.10 14.01
CA PHE A 84 4.92 -10.13 14.27
C PHE A 84 5.16 -11.05 13.07
N ASP A 85 4.21 -11.16 12.12
CA ASP A 85 4.38 -12.02 10.94
C ASP A 85 5.48 -11.52 9.99
N ALA A 86 5.89 -10.25 10.08
CA ALA A 86 7.00 -9.71 9.30
C ALA A 86 8.37 -10.22 9.79
N GLY A 87 8.52 -10.43 11.10
CA GLY A 87 9.81 -10.72 11.73
C GLY A 87 10.90 -9.72 11.33
N GLU A 88 12.11 -10.22 11.07
CA GLU A 88 13.24 -9.42 10.55
C GLU A 88 13.37 -9.48 9.01
N ARG A 89 12.40 -10.11 8.32
CA ARG A 89 12.52 -10.42 6.89
C ARG A 89 12.15 -9.23 6.00
N LEU A 90 11.14 -8.46 6.40
CA LEU A 90 10.64 -7.28 5.69
C LEU A 90 10.20 -6.21 6.68
N VAL A 91 10.15 -4.96 6.24
CA VAL A 91 9.43 -3.90 6.94
C VAL A 91 7.95 -3.98 6.53
N LEU A 92 7.06 -4.22 7.48
CA LEU A 92 5.62 -4.11 7.25
C LEU A 92 5.20 -2.68 7.56
N ALA A 93 4.67 -1.95 6.58
CA ALA A 93 4.21 -0.58 6.70
C ALA A 93 2.70 -0.51 6.52
N ASP A 94 2.01 -0.14 7.60
CA ASP A 94 0.59 0.19 7.62
C ASP A 94 0.41 1.70 7.41
N ILE A 95 -0.19 2.06 6.27
CA ILE A 95 -0.38 3.45 5.83
C ILE A 95 -1.80 3.98 6.02
N GLY A 96 -2.72 3.19 6.59
CA GLY A 96 -4.13 3.55 6.68
C GLY A 96 -4.96 3.13 5.46
N HIS A 97 -6.17 2.63 5.71
CA HIS A 97 -7.00 1.98 4.69
C HIS A 97 -7.43 2.98 3.63
N TRP A 98 -8.05 4.07 4.06
CA TRP A 98 -8.53 5.11 3.17
C TRP A 98 -7.38 5.72 2.38
N GLU A 99 -6.26 6.00 3.04
CA GLU A 99 -5.07 6.59 2.44
C GLU A 99 -4.51 5.71 1.32
N SER A 100 -4.52 4.38 1.50
CA SER A 100 -4.03 3.42 0.50
C SER A 100 -4.90 3.35 -0.76
N GLU A 101 -6.20 3.68 -0.66
CA GLU A 101 -7.19 3.49 -1.73
C GLU A 101 -7.74 4.81 -2.30
N GLN A 102 -7.34 5.97 -1.78
CA GLN A 102 -7.87 7.27 -2.17
C GLN A 102 -7.77 7.57 -3.69
N PHE A 103 -6.80 6.96 -4.38
CA PHE A 103 -6.59 7.13 -5.83
C PHE A 103 -7.49 6.24 -6.70
N THR A 104 -8.15 5.23 -6.12
CA THR A 104 -8.98 4.28 -6.87
C THR A 104 -10.14 4.98 -7.56
N ILE A 105 -10.76 5.98 -6.91
CA ILE A 105 -11.88 6.73 -7.49
C ILE A 105 -11.46 7.55 -8.72
N ASP A 106 -10.22 8.03 -8.73
CA ASP A 106 -9.66 8.80 -9.84
C ASP A 106 -9.38 7.89 -11.02
N LEU A 107 -8.75 6.74 -10.77
CA LEU A 107 -8.53 5.71 -11.78
C LEU A 107 -9.85 5.24 -12.42
N LEU A 108 -10.86 4.95 -11.60
CA LEU A 108 -12.17 4.52 -12.09
C LEU A 108 -12.86 5.64 -12.88
N HIS A 109 -12.76 6.89 -12.42
CA HIS A 109 -13.29 8.04 -13.15
C HIS A 109 -12.67 8.15 -14.54
N ASP A 110 -11.34 8.10 -14.64
CA ASP A 110 -10.62 8.19 -15.92
C ASP A 110 -10.98 7.03 -16.87
N LEU A 111 -11.06 5.80 -16.35
CA LEU A 111 -11.44 4.63 -17.13
C LEU A 111 -12.88 4.72 -17.66
N VAL A 112 -13.82 5.18 -16.85
CA VAL A 112 -15.23 5.33 -17.24
C VAL A 112 -15.39 6.50 -18.20
N ALA A 113 -14.76 7.64 -17.93
CA ALA A 113 -14.79 8.82 -18.80
C ALA A 113 -14.19 8.52 -20.18
N GLY A 114 -13.09 7.77 -20.24
CA GLY A 114 -12.47 7.33 -21.49
C GLY A 114 -13.36 6.39 -22.31
N LYS A 115 -14.15 5.52 -21.65
CA LYS A 115 -15.06 4.58 -22.33
C LYS A 115 -16.40 5.22 -22.74
N PHE A 116 -16.87 6.21 -22.01
CA PHE A 116 -18.19 6.83 -22.21
C PHE A 116 -18.07 8.35 -22.39
N PRO A 117 -17.45 8.83 -23.48
CA PRO A 117 -17.11 10.25 -23.66
C PRO A 117 -18.33 11.18 -23.79
N THR A 118 -19.50 10.62 -24.08
CA THR A 118 -20.75 11.38 -24.25
C THR A 118 -21.48 11.67 -22.94
N PHE A 119 -21.05 11.07 -21.81
CA PHE A 119 -21.66 11.29 -20.51
C PHE A 119 -20.71 12.05 -19.59
N ALA A 120 -21.25 13.00 -18.83
CA ALA A 120 -20.50 13.71 -17.81
C ALA A 120 -20.28 12.81 -16.59
N VAL A 121 -19.16 12.08 -16.56
CA VAL A 121 -18.78 11.24 -15.42
C VAL A 121 -18.43 12.12 -14.22
N ARG A 122 -19.06 11.86 -13.08
CA ARG A 122 -18.81 12.55 -11.80
C ARG A 122 -18.28 11.57 -10.77
N LYS A 123 -17.37 12.03 -9.93
CA LYS A 123 -16.93 11.36 -8.70
C LYS A 123 -17.31 12.20 -7.50
N THR A 124 -17.49 11.57 -6.34
CA THR A 124 -17.72 12.30 -5.11
C THR A 124 -16.47 13.11 -4.72
N SER A 125 -16.67 14.31 -4.18
CA SER A 125 -15.62 15.11 -3.54
C SER A 125 -15.64 14.98 -2.01
N VAL A 126 -16.57 14.19 -1.47
CA VAL A 126 -16.74 13.99 -0.03
C VAL A 126 -15.66 13.03 0.46
N ARG A 127 -14.79 13.49 1.36
CA ARG A 127 -13.87 12.62 2.10
C ARG A 127 -14.63 11.86 3.18
N THR A 128 -14.67 10.53 3.06
CA THR A 128 -15.40 9.63 3.97
C THR A 128 -14.49 8.95 4.99
N ASN A 129 -13.21 9.35 5.08
CA ASN A 129 -12.27 8.81 6.06
C ASN A 129 -12.77 9.11 7.50
N PRO A 130 -13.11 8.08 8.29
CA PRO A 130 -13.59 8.27 9.66
C PRO A 130 -12.44 8.51 10.65
N LEU A 131 -11.20 8.21 10.25
CA LEU A 131 -10.03 8.33 11.12
C LEU A 131 -9.52 9.77 11.15
N ARG A 132 -9.11 10.19 12.35
CA ARG A 132 -8.41 11.45 12.61
C ARG A 132 -7.18 11.14 13.44
N TYR A 133 -6.02 11.64 13.02
CA TYR A 133 -4.78 11.47 13.75
C TYR A 133 -4.58 12.67 14.69
N PHE A 134 -4.17 12.39 15.93
CA PHE A 134 -3.73 13.41 16.87
C PHE A 134 -2.20 13.40 16.88
N LEU A 135 -1.57 14.47 16.38
CA LEU A 135 -0.10 14.53 16.22
C LEU A 135 0.61 15.37 17.29
N GLY A 136 -0.15 16.08 18.14
CA GLY A 136 0.39 17.01 19.14
C GLY A 136 0.75 18.37 18.58
#